data_AF-A0A9E4ZQH7-F1
#
_entry.id   AF-A0A9E4ZQH7-F1
#
_cell.length_a   1.000
_cell.length_b   1.000
_cell.length_c   1.000
_cell.angle_alpha   90.00
_cell.angle_beta   90.00
_cell.angle_gamma   90.00
#
_symmetry.space_group_name_H-M   'P 1'
#
loop_
_entity.id
_entity.type
_entity.pdbx_description
1 polymer ?
#
loop_
_entity_poly.entity_id
_entity_poly.type
_entity_poly.pdbx_seq_one_letter_code
_entity_poly.pdbx_strand_id
1 'polypeptide(L)'
;MSILRSHSREPYHPARGSTRDICMHYGGLLRPSHTAASMIVALKPGCKPLILASISPYPCLSAYKPIPFGFNPPVSFKETSNKYNPENYWWVHRRLKSLLQSCYYSQVVREYINGVRGIEEEYLKPLILEYSEGKCVEDESYSILESMIEAENKLLTKASKAISGKYCWRHPFHTLILKKSDGKAGF
;
A
#
# COMPACT_ATOMS: atom_id res chain seq x y z
N MET A 1 5.24 -8.79 -8.84
CA MET A 1 5.65 -7.99 -7.66
C MET A 1 5.75 -8.81 -6.36
N SER A 2 5.92 -10.14 -6.41
CA SER A 2 5.86 -11.02 -5.23
C SER A 2 6.99 -10.80 -4.23
N ILE A 3 8.22 -10.56 -4.69
CA ILE A 3 9.40 -10.37 -3.84
C ILE A 3 9.22 -9.19 -2.88
N LEU A 4 8.77 -8.04 -3.37
CA LEU A 4 8.54 -6.84 -2.55
C LEU A 4 7.38 -6.97 -1.55
N ARG A 5 6.60 -8.05 -1.65
CA ARG A 5 5.50 -8.42 -0.75
C ARG A 5 5.85 -9.57 0.17
N SER A 6 7.05 -10.12 0.04
CA SER A 6 7.43 -11.32 0.76
C SER A 6 7.70 -11.04 2.23
N HIS A 7 7.42 -12.07 3.02
CA HIS A 7 7.78 -12.17 4.42
C HIS A 7 8.72 -13.36 4.57
N SER A 8 9.58 -13.32 5.58
CA SER A 8 10.58 -14.36 5.85
C SER A 8 9.97 -15.67 6.38
N ARG A 9 8.68 -15.67 6.76
CA ARG A 9 7.96 -16.83 7.29
C ARG A 9 6.50 -16.83 6.86
N GLU A 10 5.99 -18.00 6.50
CA GLU A 10 4.59 -18.26 6.17
C GLU A 10 4.04 -19.41 7.03
N PRO A 11 2.72 -19.43 7.38
CA PRO A 11 1.74 -18.38 7.11
C PRO A 11 2.02 -17.10 7.90
N TYR A 12 1.98 -15.95 7.23
CA TYR A 12 2.35 -14.67 7.82
C TYR A 12 1.28 -14.09 8.76
N HIS A 13 1.72 -13.48 9.86
CA HIS A 13 0.93 -12.58 10.69
C HIS A 13 1.78 -11.36 11.05
N PRO A 14 1.25 -10.11 10.94
CA PRO A 14 2.01 -8.90 11.25
C PRO A 14 2.69 -8.89 12.62
N ALA A 15 2.09 -9.53 13.64
CA ALA A 15 2.71 -9.63 14.96
C ALA A 15 3.87 -10.64 15.06
N ARG A 16 3.92 -11.63 14.17
CA ARG A 16 4.97 -12.66 14.11
C ARG A 16 6.05 -12.34 13.06
N GLY A 17 5.96 -11.17 12.40
CA GLY A 17 6.93 -10.74 11.41
C GLY A 17 8.34 -10.54 11.95
N SER A 18 9.24 -10.13 11.08
CA SER A 18 10.67 -9.91 11.33
C SER A 18 11.15 -8.64 10.64
N THR A 19 12.25 -8.06 11.14
CA THR A 19 12.98 -7.00 10.40
C THR A 19 13.69 -7.54 9.15
N ARG A 20 13.71 -8.87 8.97
CA ARG A 20 14.16 -9.53 7.73
C ARG A 20 13.10 -9.52 6.62
N ASP A 21 11.86 -9.15 6.94
CA ASP A 21 10.77 -9.12 5.95
C ASP A 21 10.98 -7.94 5.00
N ILE A 22 10.90 -8.19 3.69
CA ILE A 22 10.93 -7.12 2.69
C ILE A 22 9.68 -6.24 2.84
N CYS A 23 8.52 -6.89 2.97
CA CYS A 23 7.30 -6.24 3.40
C CYS A 23 7.25 -6.22 4.93
N MET A 24 7.94 -5.27 5.55
CA MET A 24 7.96 -5.16 7.01
C MET A 24 6.67 -4.51 7.53
N HIS A 25 6.06 -5.17 8.51
CA HIS A 25 4.95 -4.62 9.29
C HIS A 25 5.40 -4.20 10.68
N TYR A 26 4.72 -3.20 11.23
CA TYR A 26 4.88 -2.84 12.63
C TYR A 26 4.54 -4.05 13.52
N GLY A 27 5.42 -4.34 14.48
CA GLY A 27 5.35 -5.53 15.33
C GLY A 27 5.30 -5.29 16.83
N GLY A 28 5.36 -4.04 17.29
CA GLY A 28 5.50 -3.72 18.72
C GLY A 28 6.75 -2.89 19.00
N LEU A 29 7.11 -2.80 20.29
CA LEU A 29 8.21 -1.97 20.78
C LEU A 29 9.55 -2.30 20.11
N LEU A 30 9.84 -3.60 19.90
CA LEU A 30 11.09 -4.08 19.30
C LEU A 30 11.08 -4.05 17.76
N ARG A 31 9.92 -3.79 17.13
CA ARG A 31 9.80 -3.59 15.68
C ARG A 31 8.88 -2.38 15.39
N PRO A 32 9.38 -1.15 15.65
CA PRO A 32 8.59 0.08 15.48
C PRO A 32 8.49 0.55 14.03
N SER A 33 9.36 0.04 13.16
CA SER A 33 9.42 0.41 11.74
C SER A 33 8.48 -0.43 10.88
N HIS A 34 8.17 0.09 9.69
CA HIS A 34 7.40 -0.59 8.66
C HIS A 34 7.79 -0.10 7.27
N THR A 35 7.48 -0.86 6.23
CA THR A 35 7.72 -0.45 4.83
C THR A 35 6.75 0.68 4.46
N ALA A 36 7.28 1.88 4.22
CA ALA A 36 6.50 3.09 3.93
C ALA A 36 5.94 3.14 2.50
N ALA A 37 6.67 2.57 1.54
CA ALA A 37 6.27 2.35 0.15
C ALA A 37 7.25 1.37 -0.50
N SER A 38 6.93 0.91 -1.70
CA SER A 38 7.83 0.12 -2.55
C SER A 38 7.68 0.54 -4.01
N MET A 39 8.77 0.42 -4.77
CA MET A 39 8.83 0.85 -6.16
C MET A 39 9.62 -0.15 -7.02
N ILE A 40 9.20 -0.31 -8.27
CA ILE A 40 9.89 -1.04 -9.33
C ILE A 40 10.07 -0.05 -10.48
N VAL A 41 11.27 0.02 -11.05
CA VAL A 41 11.54 0.85 -12.24
C VAL A 41 12.10 -0.06 -13.31
N ALA A 42 11.38 -0.17 -14.43
CA ALA A 42 11.88 -0.86 -15.61
C ALA A 42 12.37 0.19 -16.63
N LEU A 43 13.57 -0.03 -17.16
CA LEU A 43 14.20 0.83 -18.15
C LEU A 43 14.25 0.12 -19.50
N LYS A 44 13.97 0.87 -20.56
CA LYS A 44 14.03 0.37 -21.94
C LYS A 44 14.59 1.44 -22.87
N PRO A 45 15.56 1.12 -23.75
CA PRO A 45 16.03 2.05 -24.77
C PRO A 45 14.88 2.58 -25.62
N GLY A 46 14.85 3.89 -25.87
CA GLY A 46 13.82 4.52 -26.71
C GLY A 46 12.48 4.81 -26.02
N CYS A 47 12.27 4.34 -24.77
CA CYS A 47 11.06 4.63 -23.99
C CYS A 47 11.37 5.36 -22.68
N LYS A 48 10.34 6.02 -22.13
CA LYS A 48 10.38 6.47 -20.74
C LYS A 48 10.41 5.27 -19.77
N PRO A 49 10.96 5.44 -18.56
CA PRO A 49 10.91 4.39 -17.53
C PRO A 49 9.48 4.01 -17.16
N LEU A 50 9.18 2.71 -17.10
CA LEU A 50 7.94 2.25 -16.46
C LEU A 50 8.18 2.19 -14.95
N ILE A 51 7.59 3.13 -14.22
CA ILE A 51 7.67 3.20 -12.76
C ILE A 51 6.39 2.62 -12.17
N LEU A 52 6.51 1.59 -11.34
CA LEU A 52 5.40 1.01 -10.59
C LEU A 52 5.62 1.25 -9.10
N ALA A 53 4.70 1.89 -8.40
CA ALA A 53 4.84 2.17 -6.97
C ALA A 53 3.57 1.86 -6.17
N SER A 54 3.73 1.39 -4.93
CA SER A 54 2.58 1.18 -4.01
C SER A 54 1.96 2.49 -3.52
N ILE A 55 2.75 3.59 -3.56
CA ILE A 55 2.48 4.96 -3.09
C ILE A 55 1.88 5.09 -1.68
N SER A 56 1.84 3.99 -0.94
CA SER A 56 1.34 3.85 0.43
C SER A 56 2.01 2.64 1.12
N PRO A 57 1.94 2.55 2.46
CA PRO A 57 2.65 1.52 3.22
C PRO A 57 2.15 0.10 3.00
N TYR A 58 2.98 -0.86 3.39
CA TYR A 58 2.69 -2.30 3.33
C TYR A 58 2.37 -2.76 1.89
N PRO A 59 3.39 -3.04 1.07
CA PRO A 59 3.21 -3.47 -0.32
C PRO A 59 2.31 -4.69 -0.49
N CYS A 60 2.23 -5.57 0.51
CA CYS A 60 1.31 -6.71 0.51
C CYS A 60 -0.17 -6.30 0.63
N LEU A 61 -0.46 -5.11 1.17
CA LEU A 61 -1.79 -4.51 1.30
C LEU A 61 -2.02 -3.35 0.32
N SER A 62 -1.19 -3.19 -0.70
CA SER A 62 -1.25 -2.05 -1.62
C SER A 62 -1.19 -2.49 -3.07
N ALA A 63 -1.97 -1.84 -3.92
CA ALA A 63 -1.81 -1.99 -5.36
C ALA A 63 -0.60 -1.15 -5.79
N TYR A 64 0.27 -1.73 -6.60
CA TYR A 64 1.21 -0.95 -7.40
C TYR A 64 0.40 -0.14 -8.41
N LYS A 65 0.87 1.06 -8.72
CA LYS A 65 0.28 1.96 -9.71
C LYS A 65 1.37 2.44 -10.65
N PRO A 66 1.05 2.65 -11.92
CA PRO A 66 2.03 3.15 -12.87
C PRO A 66 2.16 4.65 -12.67
N ILE A 67 3.33 5.10 -12.24
CA ILE A 67 3.61 6.51 -12.00
C ILE A 67 4.29 7.05 -13.25
N PRO A 68 3.63 7.91 -14.03
CA PRO A 68 4.23 8.45 -15.24
C PRO A 68 5.49 9.27 -14.94
N PHE A 69 6.42 9.30 -15.89
CA PHE A 69 7.67 10.02 -15.71
C PHE A 69 7.43 11.53 -15.78
N GLY A 70 7.78 12.25 -14.71
CA GLY A 70 7.47 13.67 -14.58
C GLY A 70 6.04 13.97 -14.09
N PHE A 71 5.33 12.96 -13.59
CA PHE A 71 4.03 13.12 -12.94
C PHE A 71 4.07 14.19 -11.83
N ASN A 72 3.14 15.13 -11.90
CA ASN A 72 2.91 16.12 -10.86
C ASN A 72 1.78 15.63 -9.94
N PRO A 73 2.08 15.19 -8.72
CA PRO A 73 1.07 14.58 -7.87
C PRO A 73 -0.01 15.60 -7.44
N PRO A 74 -1.25 15.14 -7.18
CA PRO A 74 -2.29 15.97 -6.58
C PRO A 74 -1.85 16.53 -5.23
N VAL A 75 -2.50 17.60 -4.78
CA VAL A 75 -2.22 18.22 -3.47
C VAL A 75 -2.36 17.21 -2.32
N SER A 76 -3.30 16.29 -2.39
CA SER A 76 -3.50 15.22 -1.39
C SER A 76 -2.31 14.27 -1.24
N PHE A 77 -1.38 14.24 -2.18
CA PHE A 77 -0.13 13.48 -2.10
C PHE A 77 1.07 14.34 -1.67
N LYS A 78 0.91 15.67 -1.68
CA LYS A 78 1.94 16.64 -1.27
C LYS A 78 1.97 16.78 0.25
N GLU A 79 3.05 17.40 0.74
CA GLU A 79 3.21 17.79 2.14
C GLU A 79 3.16 16.65 3.16
N THR A 80 3.65 15.47 2.78
CA THR A 80 3.78 14.34 3.71
C THR A 80 4.84 14.68 4.77
N SER A 81 4.39 14.99 5.99
CA SER A 81 5.27 15.27 7.13
C SER A 81 5.33 14.08 8.10
N ASN A 82 6.05 14.23 9.22
CA ASN A 82 6.07 13.25 10.32
C ASN A 82 4.82 13.34 11.23
N LYS A 83 3.87 14.21 10.93
CA LYS A 83 2.59 14.37 11.64
C LYS A 83 1.46 13.82 10.79
N TYR A 84 0.50 13.16 11.44
CA TYR A 84 -0.72 12.71 10.78
C TYR A 84 -1.45 13.88 10.12
N ASN A 85 -1.84 13.70 8.86
CA ASN A 85 -2.70 14.63 8.12
C ASN A 85 -3.88 13.83 7.52
N PRO A 86 -5.13 14.10 7.91
CA PRO A 86 -6.31 13.40 7.39
C PRO A 86 -6.62 13.72 5.91
N GLU A 87 -6.03 14.77 5.35
CA GLU A 87 -6.18 15.16 3.94
C GLU A 87 -5.08 14.55 3.06
N ASN A 88 -4.05 13.96 3.67
CA ASN A 88 -2.94 13.35 2.96
C ASN A 88 -3.20 11.86 2.70
N TYR A 89 -3.09 11.47 1.43
CA TYR A 89 -3.34 10.12 0.93
C TYR A 89 -2.57 9.05 1.71
N TRP A 90 -1.25 9.26 1.89
CA TRP A 90 -0.38 8.29 2.54
C TRP A 90 -0.80 8.06 3.99
N TRP A 91 -1.12 9.13 4.71
CA TRP A 91 -1.53 9.08 6.12
C TRP A 91 -2.87 8.39 6.32
N VAL A 92 -3.85 8.69 5.46
CA VAL A 92 -5.15 8.00 5.45
C VAL A 92 -4.95 6.50 5.19
N HIS A 93 -4.18 6.15 4.15
CA HIS A 93 -3.94 4.75 3.78
C HIS A 93 -3.21 4.00 4.88
N ARG A 94 -2.19 4.61 5.49
CA ARG A 94 -1.47 4.02 6.62
C ARG A 94 -2.42 3.70 7.77
N ARG A 95 -3.28 4.65 8.15
CA ARG A 95 -4.23 4.49 9.27
C ARG A 95 -5.18 3.34 9.00
N LEU A 96 -5.83 3.33 7.84
CA LEU A 96 -6.80 2.31 7.45
C LEU A 96 -6.15 0.91 7.34
N LYS A 97 -4.98 0.80 6.70
CA LYS A 97 -4.26 -0.48 6.58
C LYS A 97 -3.79 -1.01 7.93
N SER A 98 -3.53 -0.14 8.90
CA SER A 98 -3.22 -0.57 10.27
C SER A 98 -4.43 -1.19 10.98
N LEU A 99 -5.66 -0.79 10.64
CA LEU A 99 -6.86 -1.50 11.09
C LEU A 99 -6.92 -2.91 10.48
N LEU A 100 -6.63 -3.04 9.18
CA LEU A 100 -6.61 -4.34 8.51
C LEU A 100 -5.57 -5.30 9.11
N GLN A 101 -4.37 -4.80 9.46
CA GLN A 101 -3.33 -5.61 10.11
C GLN A 101 -3.78 -6.22 11.44
N SER A 102 -4.66 -5.52 12.17
CA SER A 102 -5.23 -6.03 13.42
C SER A 102 -6.15 -7.24 13.19
N CYS A 103 -6.74 -7.34 12.00
CA CYS A 103 -7.69 -8.38 11.62
C CYS A 103 -7.12 -9.25 10.48
N TYR A 104 -5.80 -9.45 10.44
CA TYR A 104 -5.11 -9.94 9.24
C TYR A 104 -5.67 -11.26 8.69
N TYR A 105 -6.09 -12.17 9.57
CA TYR A 105 -6.68 -13.45 9.18
C TYR A 105 -8.20 -13.44 8.96
N SER A 106 -8.85 -12.30 9.12
CA SER A 106 -10.29 -12.19 8.85
C SER A 106 -10.59 -12.36 7.36
N GLN A 107 -11.77 -12.88 7.05
CA GLN A 107 -12.24 -13.01 5.68
C GLN A 107 -12.25 -11.66 4.95
N VAL A 108 -12.61 -10.57 5.63
CA VAL A 108 -12.61 -9.21 5.06
C VAL A 108 -11.22 -8.80 4.56
N VAL A 109 -10.15 -9.11 5.32
CA VAL A 109 -8.79 -8.79 4.90
C VAL A 109 -8.34 -9.66 3.72
N ARG A 110 -8.72 -10.94 3.71
CA ARG A 110 -8.44 -11.82 2.56
C ARG A 110 -9.12 -11.33 1.28
N GLU A 111 -10.39 -10.96 1.36
CA GLU A 111 -11.14 -10.37 0.25
C GLU A 111 -10.52 -9.04 -0.21
N TYR A 112 -10.10 -8.19 0.72
CA TYR A 112 -9.37 -6.96 0.40
C TYR A 112 -8.07 -7.23 -0.36
N ILE A 113 -7.22 -8.15 0.14
CA ILE A 113 -5.96 -8.51 -0.51
C ILE A 113 -6.22 -9.04 -1.92
N ASN A 114 -7.22 -9.92 -2.09
CA ASN A 114 -7.61 -10.44 -3.40
C ASN A 114 -8.09 -9.33 -4.33
N GLY A 115 -8.90 -8.39 -3.84
CA GLY A 115 -9.35 -7.23 -4.61
C GLY A 115 -8.18 -6.34 -5.05
N VAL A 116 -7.20 -6.11 -4.17
CA VAL A 116 -5.97 -5.38 -4.53
C VAL A 116 -5.21 -6.10 -5.65
N ARG A 117 -5.14 -7.45 -5.63
CA ARG A 117 -4.54 -8.22 -6.73
C ARG A 117 -5.37 -8.14 -8.01
N GLY A 118 -6.70 -8.15 -7.89
CA GLY A 118 -7.62 -7.97 -9.00
C GLY A 118 -7.39 -6.65 -9.75
N ILE A 119 -7.19 -5.55 -9.03
CA ILE A 119 -6.85 -4.25 -9.62
C ILE A 119 -5.55 -4.36 -10.44
N GLU A 120 -4.52 -5.01 -9.92
CA GLU A 120 -3.25 -5.13 -10.66
C GLU A 120 -3.36 -6.04 -11.88
N GLU A 121 -4.14 -7.12 -11.76
CA GLU A 121 -4.40 -8.03 -12.85
C GLU A 121 -5.20 -7.35 -13.98
N GLU A 122 -6.19 -6.54 -13.63
CA GLU A 122 -7.04 -5.81 -14.57
C GLU A 122 -6.27 -4.68 -15.28
N TYR A 123 -5.57 -3.84 -14.52
CA TYR A 123 -4.98 -2.60 -15.05
C TYR A 123 -3.49 -2.73 -15.39
N LEU A 124 -2.67 -3.35 -14.52
CA LEU A 124 -1.22 -3.35 -14.71
C LEU A 124 -0.70 -4.47 -15.58
N LYS A 125 -1.33 -5.65 -15.55
CA LYS A 125 -0.83 -6.79 -16.31
C LYS A 125 -0.77 -6.50 -17.81
N PRO A 126 -1.81 -5.91 -18.46
CA PRO A 126 -1.72 -5.51 -19.86
C PRO A 126 -0.57 -4.52 -20.10
N LEU A 127 -0.48 -3.46 -19.29
CA LEU A 127 0.56 -2.43 -19.38
C LEU A 127 1.99 -3.02 -19.30
N ILE A 128 2.21 -3.94 -18.36
CA ILE A 128 3.51 -4.60 -18.18
C ILE A 128 3.85 -5.49 -19.37
N LEU A 129 2.87 -6.21 -19.93
CA LEU A 129 3.07 -7.04 -21.12
C LEU A 129 3.46 -6.17 -22.32
N GLU A 130 2.72 -5.11 -22.59
CA GLU A 130 3.01 -4.17 -23.67
C GLU A 130 4.40 -3.53 -23.53
N TYR A 131 4.75 -3.10 -22.32
CA TYR A 131 6.08 -2.57 -22.06
C TYR A 131 7.15 -3.64 -22.28
N SER A 132 6.91 -4.89 -21.88
CA SER A 132 7.86 -5.99 -22.10
C SER A 132 8.08 -6.29 -23.58
N GLU A 133 7.04 -6.19 -24.40
CA GLU A 133 7.04 -6.44 -25.86
C GLU A 133 7.73 -5.34 -26.68
N GLY A 134 8.03 -4.18 -26.08
CA GLY A 134 8.74 -3.11 -26.78
C GLY A 134 7.98 -1.81 -26.90
N LYS A 135 6.71 -1.76 -26.49
CA LYS A 135 5.92 -0.53 -26.56
C LYS A 135 6.34 0.44 -25.46
N CYS A 136 6.29 1.73 -25.77
CA CYS A 136 6.33 2.77 -24.74
C CYS A 136 4.89 2.97 -24.24
N VAL A 137 4.72 2.99 -22.91
CA VAL A 137 3.38 2.90 -22.28
C VAL A 137 3.04 4.11 -21.40
N GLU A 138 3.59 5.27 -21.74
CA GLU A 138 3.49 6.48 -20.91
C GLU A 138 2.04 6.99 -20.86
N ASP A 139 1.38 7.09 -22.01
CA ASP A 139 0.01 7.59 -22.11
C ASP A 139 -0.98 6.64 -21.42
N GLU A 140 -0.78 5.33 -21.60
CA GLU A 140 -1.53 4.30 -20.92
C GLU A 140 -1.34 4.40 -19.40
N SER A 141 -0.11 4.61 -18.93
CA SER A 141 0.20 4.81 -17.51
C SER A 141 -0.57 6.00 -16.93
N TYR A 142 -0.62 7.12 -17.63
CA TYR A 142 -1.44 8.27 -17.24
C TYR A 142 -2.93 7.91 -17.19
N SER A 143 -3.43 7.21 -18.21
CA SER A 143 -4.85 6.92 -18.36
C SER A 143 -5.42 6.05 -17.24
N ILE A 144 -4.63 5.11 -16.71
CA ILE A 144 -5.11 4.14 -15.71
C ILE A 144 -4.80 4.53 -14.26
N LEU A 145 -3.88 5.48 -14.02
CA LEU A 145 -3.41 5.84 -12.68
C LEU A 145 -4.56 6.25 -11.74
N GLU A 146 -5.39 7.20 -12.17
CA GLU A 146 -6.50 7.72 -11.35
C GLU A 146 -7.56 6.64 -11.08
N SER A 147 -7.89 5.82 -12.09
CA SER A 147 -8.82 4.70 -11.93
C SER A 147 -8.32 3.68 -10.90
N MET A 148 -7.03 3.37 -10.92
CA MET A 148 -6.41 2.46 -9.94
C MET A 148 -6.38 3.04 -8.53
N ILE A 149 -6.10 4.35 -8.39
CA ILE A 149 -6.15 5.05 -7.10
C ILE A 149 -7.56 4.95 -6.53
N GLU A 150 -8.57 5.28 -7.33
CA GLU A 150 -9.97 5.29 -6.91
C GLU A 150 -10.48 3.87 -6.57
N ALA A 151 -10.10 2.86 -7.36
CA ALA A 151 -10.44 1.47 -7.09
C ALA A 151 -9.88 0.98 -5.74
N GLU A 152 -8.60 1.28 -5.45
CA GLU A 152 -8.01 0.91 -4.15
C GLU A 152 -8.67 1.67 -2.99
N ASN A 153 -8.96 2.96 -3.16
CA ASN A 153 -9.63 3.79 -2.14
C ASN A 153 -10.99 3.21 -1.76
N LYS A 154 -11.79 2.81 -2.76
CA LYS A 154 -13.09 2.17 -2.56
C LYS A 154 -12.95 0.85 -1.78
N LEU A 155 -12.02 -0.01 -2.20
CA LEU A 155 -11.78 -1.29 -1.52
C LEU A 155 -11.33 -1.10 -0.07
N LEU A 156 -10.38 -0.19 0.17
CA LEU A 156 -9.83 0.06 1.50
C LEU A 156 -10.88 0.64 2.43
N THR A 157 -11.69 1.58 1.94
CA THR A 157 -12.80 2.18 2.70
C THR A 157 -13.85 1.13 3.06
N LYS A 158 -14.25 0.29 2.09
CA LYS A 158 -15.21 -0.80 2.33
C LYS A 158 -14.70 -1.79 3.38
N ALA A 159 -13.47 -2.27 3.23
CA ALA A 159 -12.85 -3.23 4.15
C ALA A 159 -12.70 -2.63 5.56
N SER A 160 -12.27 -1.38 5.66
CA SER A 160 -12.10 -0.68 6.94
C SER A 160 -13.42 -0.49 7.67
N LYS A 161 -14.50 -0.11 6.96
CA LYS A 161 -15.85 -0.03 7.54
C LYS A 161 -16.33 -1.39 8.05
N ALA A 162 -16.11 -2.46 7.29
CA ALA A 162 -16.53 -3.82 7.66
C ALA A 162 -15.77 -4.40 8.87
N ILE A 163 -14.62 -3.83 9.22
CA ILE A 163 -13.79 -4.21 10.37
C ILE A 163 -13.98 -3.25 11.55
N SER A 164 -14.46 -2.03 11.31
CA SER A 164 -14.74 -1.07 12.37
C SER A 164 -15.71 -1.66 13.41
N GLY A 165 -15.37 -1.56 14.69
CA GLY A 165 -16.17 -2.10 15.79
C GLY A 165 -16.05 -3.62 16.02
N LYS A 166 -15.37 -4.37 15.15
CA LYS A 166 -15.09 -5.80 15.40
C LYS A 166 -13.92 -5.98 16.35
N TYR A 167 -14.03 -6.92 17.28
CA TYR A 167 -12.90 -7.36 18.08
C TYR A 167 -11.96 -8.18 17.20
N CYS A 168 -10.78 -7.63 16.92
CA CYS A 168 -9.67 -8.36 16.35
C CYS A 168 -8.48 -8.20 17.27
N TRP A 169 -7.67 -9.26 17.38
CA TRP A 169 -6.52 -9.25 18.26
C TRP A 169 -5.53 -8.15 17.84
N ARG A 170 -5.30 -7.20 18.73
CA ARG A 170 -4.33 -6.13 18.58
C ARG A 170 -3.23 -6.32 19.59
N HIS A 171 -1.98 -6.26 19.15
CA HIS A 171 -0.90 -6.08 20.10
C HIS A 171 -1.17 -4.80 20.91
N PRO A 172 -1.07 -4.80 22.26
CA PRO A 172 -1.44 -3.63 23.08
C PRO A 172 -0.74 -2.34 22.64
N PHE A 173 0.51 -2.46 22.18
CA PHE A 173 1.31 -1.34 21.68
C PHE A 173 0.96 -0.90 20.25
N HIS A 174 0.17 -1.67 19.50
CA HIS A 174 -0.35 -1.24 18.20
C HIS A 174 -1.35 -0.10 18.36
N THR A 175 -2.24 -0.21 19.35
CA THR A 175 -3.18 0.87 19.69
C THR A 175 -2.44 2.12 20.19
N LEU A 176 -1.37 1.94 21.00
CA LEU A 176 -0.55 3.06 21.48
C LEU A 176 0.21 3.75 20.34
N ILE A 177 0.76 3.00 19.38
CA ILE A 177 1.45 3.62 18.24
C ILE A 177 0.48 4.30 17.29
N LEU A 178 -0.70 3.72 17.04
CA LEU A 178 -1.74 4.42 16.29
C LEU A 178 -2.15 5.71 16.99
N LYS A 179 -2.45 5.65 18.29
CA LYS A 179 -2.74 6.84 19.09
C LYS A 179 -1.58 7.83 19.16
N LYS A 180 -0.32 7.38 19.12
CA LYS A 180 0.87 8.26 19.13
C LYS A 180 1.15 8.86 17.75
N SER A 181 0.91 8.14 16.66
CA SER A 181 0.97 8.71 15.31
C SER A 181 -0.18 9.67 15.06
N ASP A 182 -1.35 9.36 15.62
CA ASP A 182 -2.55 10.21 15.56
C ASP A 182 -2.46 11.38 16.54
N GLY A 183 -1.74 11.25 17.67
CA GLY A 183 -1.66 12.23 18.77
C GLY A 183 -0.39 13.07 18.81
N LYS A 184 0.65 12.72 18.03
CA LYS A 184 1.70 13.67 17.62
C LYS A 184 1.22 14.63 16.52
N ALA A 185 0.04 14.39 15.96
CA ALA A 185 -0.86 15.43 15.49
C ALA A 185 -1.70 15.83 16.69
N GLY A 186 -1.52 17.05 17.20
CA GLY A 186 -2.08 17.47 18.48
C GLY A 186 -3.61 17.31 18.55
N PHE A 187 -4.08 16.85 19.71
CA PHE A 187 -5.26 17.43 20.32
C PHE A 187 -4.80 18.51 21.28
#